data_AF-A0A4Y8HZ11-F1
#
_entry.id   AF-A0A4Y8HZ11-F1
#
_cell.length_a   1.000
_cell.length_b   1.000
_cell.length_c   1.000
_cell.angle_alpha   90.00
_cell.angle_beta   90.00
_cell.angle_gamma   90.00
#
_symmetry.space_group_name_H-M   'P 1'
#
loop_
_entity.id
_entity.type
_entity.pdbx_description
1 polymer ?
#
loop_
_entity_poly.entity_id
_entity_poly.type
_entity_poly.pdbx_seq_one_letter_code
_entity_poly.pdbx_strand_id
1 'polypeptide(L)'
;MLGLLETGSGFWSAIIWIIAVFVIGSIVVFIRNKGEDSYKKNTEQDKPFISGNPEKSKESSHLSASHIYWGFTEALKGYYDPLVKMHTGNINDYSGWVVVITAIILIIVGVSG
;
A
#
# COMPACT_ATOMS: atom_id res chain seq x y z
N MET A 1 33.50 -4.58 -1.32
CA MET A 1 32.34 -5.25 -0.69
C MET A 1 31.82 -6.34 -1.61
N LEU A 2 32.55 -7.45 -1.70
CA LEU A 2 32.17 -8.66 -2.47
C LEU A 2 31.88 -9.84 -1.52
N GLY A 3 31.66 -9.53 -0.24
CA GLY A 3 31.41 -10.51 0.80
C GLY A 3 29.93 -10.85 0.88
N LEU A 4 29.70 -12.13 1.11
CA LEU A 4 28.42 -12.69 1.47
C LEU A 4 27.87 -12.04 2.75
N LEU A 5 26.69 -11.43 2.67
CA LEU A 5 25.96 -11.05 3.87
C LEU A 5 25.18 -12.27 4.35
N GLU A 6 25.63 -12.90 5.43
CA GLU A 6 24.81 -13.89 6.13
C GLU A 6 23.69 -13.15 6.85
N THR A 7 22.46 -13.29 6.37
CA THR A 7 21.27 -12.90 7.11
C THR A 7 20.61 -14.17 7.65
N GLY A 8 19.93 -14.08 8.79
CA GLY A 8 19.25 -15.22 9.43
C GLY A 8 18.16 -15.90 8.58
N SER A 9 17.98 -15.48 7.33
CA SER A 9 17.06 -16.03 6.33
C SER A 9 17.75 -16.49 5.03
N GLY A 10 19.10 -16.51 4.95
CA GLY A 10 19.84 -17.08 3.81
C GLY A 10 21.03 -16.24 3.29
N PHE A 11 21.53 -16.64 2.12
CA PHE A 11 22.63 -16.00 1.37
C PHE A 11 22.10 -14.84 0.51
N TRP A 12 22.74 -13.66 0.55
CA TRP A 12 22.45 -12.55 -0.36
C TRP A 12 23.70 -12.16 -1.17
N SER A 13 23.61 -12.20 -2.51
CA SER A 13 24.67 -11.72 -3.42
C SER A 13 24.13 -10.73 -4.44
N ALA A 14 24.62 -9.50 -4.36
CA ALA A 14 24.33 -8.45 -5.34
C ALA A 14 24.66 -8.88 -6.78
N ILE A 15 25.74 -9.64 -6.97
CA ILE A 15 26.17 -10.10 -8.30
C ILE A 15 25.12 -11.05 -8.90
N ILE A 16 24.60 -11.99 -8.09
CA ILE A 16 23.58 -12.93 -8.56
C ILE A 16 22.31 -12.18 -8.96
N TRP A 17 21.89 -11.18 -8.19
CA TRP A 17 20.73 -10.34 -8.53
C TRP A 17 20.91 -9.55 -9.83
N ILE A 18 22.10 -8.97 -10.04
CA ILE A 18 22.42 -8.26 -11.29
C ILE A 18 22.33 -9.22 -12.48
N ILE A 19 22.95 -10.40 -12.38
CA ILE A 19 22.90 -11.42 -13.44
C ILE A 19 21.44 -11.86 -13.70
N ALA A 20 20.65 -12.10 -12.65
CA ALA A 20 19.26 -12.49 -12.77
C ALA A 20 18.42 -11.44 -13.52
N VAL A 21 18.61 -10.15 -13.22
CA VAL A 21 17.93 -9.05 -13.93
C VAL A 21 18.29 -9.05 -15.42
N PHE A 22 19.55 -9.25 -15.78
CA PHE A 22 19.98 -9.32 -17.18
C PHE A 22 19.36 -10.52 -17.90
N VAL A 23 19.40 -11.71 -17.30
CA VAL A 23 18.83 -12.93 -17.89
C VAL A 23 17.32 -12.77 -18.11
N ILE A 24 16.59 -12.32 -17.09
CA ILE A 24 15.14 -12.08 -17.19
C ILE A 24 14.85 -11.02 -18.25
N GLY A 25 15.58 -9.91 -18.25
CA GLY A 25 15.43 -8.84 -19.24
C GLY A 25 15.65 -9.33 -20.67
N SER A 26 16.69 -10.13 -20.91
CA SER A 26 16.94 -10.73 -22.22
C SER A 26 15.82 -11.67 -22.67
N ILE A 27 15.29 -12.50 -21.75
CA ILE A 27 14.15 -13.38 -22.05
C ILE A 27 12.91 -12.55 -22.42
N VAL A 28 12.61 -11.49 -21.67
CA VAL A 28 11.47 -10.60 -21.93
C VAL A 28 11.60 -9.95 -23.31
N VAL A 29 12.77 -9.42 -23.67
CA VAL A 29 13.00 -8.83 -25.00
C VAL A 29 12.89 -9.88 -26.10
N PHE A 30 13.45 -11.08 -25.88
CA PHE A 30 13.35 -12.17 -26.84
C PHE A 30 11.89 -12.59 -27.11
N ILE A 31 11.08 -12.71 -26.06
CA ILE A 31 9.64 -13.02 -26.19
C ILE A 31 8.91 -11.87 -26.88
N ARG A 32 9.19 -10.62 -26.49
CA ARG A 32 8.60 -9.42 -27.12
C ARG A 32 8.87 -9.39 -28.62
N ASN A 33 10.10 -9.70 -29.04
CA ASN A 33 10.49 -9.70 -30.46
C ASN A 33 9.79 -10.80 -31.29
N LYS A 34 9.13 -11.77 -30.65
CA LYS A 34 8.29 -12.77 -31.32
C LYS A 34 6.81 -12.37 -31.37
N GLY A 35 6.43 -11.25 -30.75
CA GLY A 35 5.08 -10.71 -30.82
C GLY A 35 4.73 -10.18 -32.21
N GLU A 36 3.44 -10.01 -32.47
CA GLU A 36 2.94 -9.39 -33.69
C GLU A 36 2.93 -7.86 -33.53
N ASP A 37 3.64 -7.16 -34.41
CA ASP A 37 3.72 -5.69 -34.40
C ASP A 37 2.60 -5.03 -35.23
N SER A 38 1.77 -5.81 -35.93
CA SER A 38 0.72 -5.33 -36.86
C SER A 38 -0.50 -4.68 -36.19
N TYR A 39 -0.38 -4.18 -34.96
CA TYR A 39 -1.48 -3.48 -34.30
C TYR A 39 -1.68 -2.08 -34.88
N LYS A 40 -2.92 -1.61 -34.89
CA LYS A 40 -3.27 -0.30 -35.44
C LYS A 40 -3.05 0.79 -34.40
N LYS A 41 -1.88 1.44 -34.47
CA LYS A 41 -1.54 2.61 -33.65
C LYS A 41 -2.61 3.70 -33.72
N ASN A 42 -2.87 4.33 -32.58
CA ASN A 42 -3.88 5.38 -32.37
C ASN A 42 -5.33 4.93 -32.64
N THR A 43 -5.63 3.64 -32.50
CA THR A 43 -7.00 3.12 -32.59
C THR A 43 -7.46 2.52 -31.27
N GLU A 44 -8.70 2.01 -31.20
CA GLU A 44 -9.20 1.24 -30.06
C GLU A 44 -8.33 0.01 -29.72
N GLN A 45 -7.47 -0.45 -30.63
CA GLN A 45 -6.50 -1.52 -30.37
C GLN A 45 -5.36 -1.10 -29.42
N ASP A 46 -5.14 0.21 -29.24
CA ASP A 46 -4.14 0.74 -28.29
C ASP A 46 -4.71 0.90 -26.88
N LYS A 47 -6.04 0.77 -26.72
CA LYS A 47 -6.70 0.95 -25.43
C LYS A 47 -6.79 -0.37 -24.66
N PRO A 48 -6.72 -0.35 -23.33
CA PRO A 48 -6.99 -1.53 -22.51
C PRO A 48 -8.37 -2.12 -22.83
N PHE A 49 -8.47 -3.45 -22.87
CA PHE A 49 -9.76 -4.12 -23.03
C PHE A 49 -10.56 -4.06 -21.72
N ILE A 50 -11.59 -3.22 -21.66
CA ILE A 50 -12.48 -3.06 -20.48
C ILE A 50 -13.85 -3.73 -20.71
N SER A 51 -13.86 -4.89 -21.38
CA SER A 51 -15.08 -5.63 -21.71
C SER A 51 -16.16 -4.78 -22.41
N GLY A 52 -15.73 -3.86 -23.29
CA GLY A 52 -16.62 -2.96 -24.03
C GLY A 52 -17.11 -1.72 -23.25
N ASN A 53 -16.69 -1.52 -22.00
CA ASN A 53 -16.96 -0.28 -21.29
C ASN A 53 -16.05 0.86 -21.78
N PRO A 54 -16.56 2.10 -21.81
CA PRO A 54 -15.71 3.25 -22.08
C PRO A 54 -14.64 3.38 -20.98
N GLU A 55 -13.42 3.72 -21.39
CA GLU A 55 -12.33 4.03 -20.46
C GLU A 55 -12.75 5.23 -19.59
N LYS A 56 -12.90 4.99 -18.28
CA LYS A 56 -13.05 6.07 -17.31
C LYS A 56 -11.67 6.61 -16.96
N SER A 57 -11.60 7.77 -16.30
CA SER A 57 -10.33 8.33 -15.83
C SER A 57 -9.54 7.28 -15.04
N LYS A 58 -8.20 7.34 -15.04
CA LYS A 58 -7.36 6.35 -14.34
C LYS A 58 -7.77 6.22 -12.86
N GLU A 59 -8.12 7.33 -12.24
CA GLU A 59 -8.55 7.43 -10.85
C GLU A 59 -9.89 6.73 -10.60
N SER A 60 -10.79 6.73 -11.59
CA SER A 60 -12.11 6.10 -11.50
C SER A 60 -12.15 4.66 -12.02
N SER A 61 -11.08 4.22 -12.71
CA SER A 61 -10.89 2.84 -13.18
C SER A 61 -10.17 1.95 -12.17
N HIS A 62 -9.49 2.54 -11.17
CA HIS A 62 -8.82 1.78 -10.11
C HIS A 62 -9.77 1.48 -8.95
N LEU A 63 -9.78 0.22 -8.50
CA LEU A 63 -10.30 -0.11 -7.17
C LEU A 63 -9.35 0.51 -6.14
N SER A 64 -9.74 1.64 -5.54
CA SER A 64 -8.95 2.23 -4.46
C SER A 64 -8.86 1.26 -3.27
N ALA A 65 -7.77 1.34 -2.51
CA ALA A 65 -7.56 0.50 -1.32
C ALA A 65 -8.73 0.61 -0.32
N SER A 66 -9.42 1.76 -0.28
CA SER A 66 -10.63 1.96 0.52
C SER A 66 -11.78 1.04 0.13
N HIS A 67 -11.90 0.63 -1.13
CA HIS A 67 -12.93 -0.33 -1.57
C HIS A 67 -12.66 -1.74 -1.05
N ILE A 68 -11.40 -2.13 -0.88
CA ILE A 68 -11.03 -3.47 -0.39
C ILE A 68 -11.45 -3.65 1.07
N TYR A 69 -11.27 -2.62 1.88
CA TYR A 69 -11.60 -2.65 3.31
C TYR A 69 -12.99 -2.08 3.63
N TRP A 70 -13.75 -1.65 2.62
CA TRP A 70 -15.03 -0.97 2.85
C TRP A 70 -15.98 -1.78 3.74
N GLY A 71 -16.14 -3.08 3.46
CA GLY A 71 -17.02 -3.95 4.26
C GLY A 71 -16.57 -4.06 5.72
N PHE A 72 -15.26 -4.08 5.98
CA PHE A 72 -14.70 -4.10 7.33
C PHE A 72 -14.91 -2.76 8.04
N THR A 73 -14.60 -1.64 7.37
CA THR A 73 -14.77 -0.30 7.95
C THR A 73 -16.23 0.05 8.18
N GLU A 74 -17.14 -0.35 7.28
CA GLU A 74 -18.58 -0.11 7.40
C GLU A 74 -19.18 -0.93 8.54
N ALA A 75 -18.79 -2.21 8.68
CA ALA A 75 -19.24 -3.06 9.78
C ALA A 75 -18.81 -2.52 11.15
N LEU A 76 -17.65 -1.84 11.22
CA LEU A 76 -17.09 -1.26 12.43
C LEU A 76 -17.25 0.25 12.53
N LYS A 77 -18.13 0.88 11.73
CA LYS A 77 -18.27 2.35 11.74
C LYS A 77 -18.61 2.91 13.11
N GLY A 78 -19.42 2.19 13.91
CA GLY A 78 -19.75 2.61 15.28
C GLY A 78 -18.54 2.67 16.21
N TYR A 79 -17.49 1.89 15.93
CA TYR A 79 -16.23 1.92 16.66
C TYR A 79 -15.27 2.99 16.09
N TYR A 80 -15.15 3.09 14.77
CA TYR A 80 -14.21 4.01 14.13
C TYR A 80 -14.67 5.47 14.13
N ASP A 81 -15.96 5.75 13.93
CA ASP A 81 -16.47 7.11 13.81
C ASP A 81 -16.18 7.97 15.05
N PRO A 82 -16.41 7.50 16.30
CA PRO A 82 -16.04 8.27 17.48
C PRO A 82 -14.53 8.48 17.60
N LEU A 83 -13.73 7.44 17.32
CA LEU A 83 -12.27 7.51 17.42
C LEU A 83 -11.67 8.51 16.44
N VAL A 84 -12.16 8.54 15.21
CA VAL A 84 -11.74 9.52 14.19
C VAL A 84 -12.16 10.92 14.62
N LYS A 85 -13.37 11.10 15.17
CA LYS A 85 -13.84 12.40 15.68
C LYS A 85 -13.00 12.94 16.86
N MET A 86 -12.40 12.07 17.66
CA MET A 86 -11.48 12.48 18.73
C MET A 86 -10.14 13.02 18.21
N HIS A 87 -9.79 12.78 16.94
CA HIS A 87 -8.57 13.28 16.31
C HIS A 87 -8.84 14.60 15.57
N THR A 88 -9.12 15.65 16.35
CA THR A 88 -9.50 16.96 15.82
C THR A 88 -8.36 17.72 15.12
N GLY A 89 -7.10 17.33 15.37
CA GLY A 89 -5.93 18.07 14.91
C GLY A 89 -5.61 19.33 15.74
N ASN A 90 -6.40 19.62 16.79
CA ASN A 90 -6.16 20.77 17.67
C ASN A 90 -5.25 20.39 18.85
N ILE A 91 -4.11 21.07 18.99
CA ILE A 91 -3.11 20.80 20.04
C ILE A 91 -3.67 20.88 21.46
N ASN A 92 -4.68 21.72 21.69
CA ASN A 92 -5.30 21.87 23.00
C ASN A 92 -6.07 20.61 23.41
N ASP A 93 -6.74 19.94 22.46
CA ASP A 93 -7.49 18.72 22.73
C ASP A 93 -6.54 17.58 23.12
N TYR A 94 -5.39 17.45 22.43
CA TYR A 94 -4.36 16.47 22.79
C TYR A 94 -3.72 16.78 24.16
N SER A 95 -3.43 18.05 24.45
CA SER A 95 -2.91 18.46 25.75
C SER A 95 -3.90 18.12 26.87
N GLY A 96 -5.19 18.34 26.63
CA GLY A 96 -6.27 17.95 27.53
C GLY A 96 -6.29 16.44 27.79
N TRP A 97 -6.19 15.61 26.74
CA TRP A 97 -6.10 14.15 26.88
C TRP A 97 -4.91 13.70 27.72
N VAL A 98 -3.73 14.32 27.56
CA VAL A 98 -2.54 14.01 28.37
C VAL A 98 -2.80 14.29 29.85
N VAL A 99 -3.40 15.43 30.18
CA VAL A 99 -3.74 15.79 31.57
C VAL A 99 -4.75 14.81 32.16
N VAL A 100 -5.80 14.46 31.42
CA VAL A 100 -6.83 13.50 31.85
C VAL A 100 -6.22 12.13 32.13
N ILE A 101 -5.41 11.59 31.22
CA ILE A 101 -4.76 10.30 31.40
C ILE A 101 -3.79 10.33 32.59
N THR A 102 -3.04 11.42 32.76
CA THR A 102 -2.14 11.60 33.91
C THR A 102 -2.92 11.57 35.22
N ALA A 103 -4.04 12.29 35.30
CA ALA A 103 -4.91 12.28 36.49
C ALA A 103 -5.46 10.87 36.79
N ILE A 104 -5.92 10.14 35.76
CA ILE A 104 -6.39 8.76 35.91
C ILE A 104 -5.28 7.85 36.47
N ILE A 105 -4.07 7.94 35.92
CA ILE A 105 -2.91 7.14 36.40
C ILE A 105 -2.61 7.47 37.87
N LEU A 106 -2.57 8.76 38.24
CA LEU A 106 -2.30 9.18 39.60
C LEU A 106 -3.37 8.69 40.58
N ILE A 107 -4.65 8.67 40.18
CA ILE A 107 -5.73 8.10 41.00
C ILE A 107 -5.54 6.60 41.16
N ILE A 108 -5.29 5.87 40.07
CA ILE A 108 -5.11 4.41 40.12
C ILE A 108 -3.94 4.06 41.03
N VAL A 109 -2.77 4.68 40.83
CA VAL A 109 -1.55 4.44 41.63
C VAL A 109 -1.73 4.91 43.07
N GLY A 110 -2.32 6.09 43.29
CA GLY A 110 -2.53 6.65 44.62
C GLY A 110 -3.58 5.91 45.46
N VAL A 111 -4.53 5.22 44.84
CA VAL A 111 -5.54 4.38 45.52
C VAL A 111 -5.08 2.93 45.69
N SER A 112 -4.09 2.49 44.92
CA SER A 112 -3.49 1.15 45.04
C SER A 112 -2.24 1.09 45.93
N GLY A 113 -1.79 2.24 46.45
CA GLY A 113 -0.73 2.37 47.44
C GLY A 113 -1.22 2.37 48.88
#